data_AF-A0A2D8BZK9-F1
#
_entry.id   AF-A0A2D8BZK9-F1
#
_cell.length_a   1.000
_cell.length_b   1.000
_cell.length_c   1.000
_cell.angle_alpha   90.00
_cell.angle_beta   90.00
_cell.angle_gamma   90.00
#
_symmetry.space_group_name_H-M   'P 1'
#
loop_
_entity.id
_entity.type
_entity.pdbx_description
1 polymer ?
#
loop_
_entity_poly.entity_id
_entity_poly.type
_entity_poly.pdbx_seq_one_letter_code
_entity_poly.pdbx_strand_id
1 'polypeptide(L)'
;MLLFQPTKSNLAELKEALRTAYPTALSSHLSESIAAALGFRTNAALKVRMKHFPDPRRPIEFYWDQFRKRMLELGDIATDQAPPSEPISTELLERCWREISPDDVEAMNDWFHRCKTRGVPYIYTIRSGNCLELHWDCITTDGDCDCEIREDKHGVVVKLLFSSFQNLSRGQKGNPQFDGSAFVGSIEGISSDCAESIAEHFYNLLSDRIGSPCQTAQGMGASQ
;
A
#
# COMPACT_ATOMS: atom_id res chain seq x y z
N MET A 1 -13.42 3.43 11.29
CA MET A 1 -13.05 3.28 9.86
C MET A 1 -11.80 2.41 9.82
N LEU A 2 -11.79 1.34 9.02
CA LEU A 2 -10.65 0.43 8.90
C LEU A 2 -10.19 0.47 7.45
N LEU A 3 -8.89 0.70 7.21
CA LEU A 3 -8.29 0.49 5.91
C LEU A 3 -7.86 -0.98 5.81
N PHE A 4 -8.10 -1.62 4.67
CA PHE A 4 -7.85 -3.05 4.49
C PHE A 4 -7.25 -3.31 3.12
N GLN A 5 -6.10 -3.99 3.08
CA GLN A 5 -5.49 -4.44 1.84
C GLN A 5 -5.96 -5.87 1.53
N PRO A 6 -6.78 -6.10 0.47
CA PRO A 6 -7.36 -7.41 0.21
C PRO A 6 -6.39 -8.37 -0.48
N THR A 7 -5.35 -8.79 0.23
CA THR A 7 -4.50 -9.92 -0.17
C THR A 7 -5.15 -11.25 0.24
N LYS A 8 -4.65 -12.38 -0.30
CA LYS A 8 -5.14 -13.71 0.09
C LYS A 8 -4.92 -14.01 1.58
N SER A 9 -3.76 -13.62 2.14
CA SER A 9 -3.45 -13.83 3.56
C SER A 9 -4.36 -12.97 4.43
N ASN A 10 -4.46 -11.67 4.09
CA ASN A 10 -5.23 -10.72 4.89
C ASN A 10 -6.71 -11.10 4.96
N LEU A 11 -7.29 -11.60 3.85
CA LEU A 11 -8.66 -12.09 3.86
C LEU A 11 -8.84 -13.38 4.65
N ALA A 12 -7.85 -14.28 4.65
CA ALA A 12 -7.91 -15.49 5.45
C ALA A 12 -7.87 -15.17 6.93
N GLU A 13 -6.96 -14.30 7.35
CA GLU A 13 -6.80 -13.84 8.74
C GLU A 13 -8.03 -13.06 9.22
N LEU A 14 -8.53 -12.10 8.44
CA LEU A 14 -9.76 -11.38 8.74
C LEU A 14 -10.94 -12.34 8.91
N LYS A 15 -11.04 -13.33 8.02
CA LYS A 15 -12.12 -14.30 8.08
C LYS A 15 -12.04 -15.21 9.31
N GLU A 16 -10.85 -15.60 9.73
CA GLU A 16 -10.66 -16.38 10.97
C GLU A 16 -10.96 -15.54 12.21
N ALA A 17 -10.51 -14.28 12.25
CA ALA A 17 -10.89 -13.36 13.34
C ALA A 17 -12.41 -13.18 13.44
N LEU A 18 -13.08 -12.98 12.30
CA LEU A 18 -14.53 -12.87 12.23
C LEU A 18 -15.25 -14.19 12.55
N ARG A 19 -14.64 -15.35 12.26
CA ARG A 19 -15.19 -16.65 12.64
C ARG A 19 -15.18 -16.84 14.15
N THR A 20 -14.14 -16.35 14.84
CA THR A 20 -14.10 -16.33 16.30
C THR A 20 -15.15 -15.40 16.89
N ALA A 21 -15.32 -14.21 16.29
CA ALA A 21 -16.31 -13.23 16.72
C ALA A 21 -17.76 -13.69 16.44
N TYR A 22 -18.00 -14.35 15.31
CA TYR A 22 -19.32 -14.81 14.85
C TYR A 22 -19.32 -16.34 14.66
N PRO A 23 -19.25 -17.13 15.74
CA PRO A 23 -19.05 -18.59 15.66
C PRO A 23 -20.22 -19.33 15.02
N THR A 24 -21.42 -18.75 15.03
CA THR A 24 -22.64 -19.31 14.42
C THR A 24 -22.79 -18.98 12.94
N ALA A 25 -22.00 -18.03 12.41
CA ALA A 25 -22.11 -17.59 11.04
C ALA A 25 -21.55 -18.63 10.06
N LEU A 26 -22.24 -18.83 8.93
CA LEU A 26 -21.73 -19.68 7.87
C LEU A 26 -20.48 -19.07 7.23
N SER A 27 -19.51 -19.91 6.89
CA SER A 27 -18.27 -19.48 6.24
C SER A 27 -18.50 -18.74 4.91
N SER A 28 -19.54 -19.14 4.18
CA SER A 28 -20.00 -18.46 2.95
C SER A 28 -20.53 -17.06 3.26
N HIS A 29 -21.30 -16.90 4.34
CA HIS A 29 -21.86 -15.61 4.73
C HIS A 29 -20.77 -14.63 5.14
N LEU A 30 -19.80 -15.08 5.95
CA LEU A 30 -18.63 -14.26 6.29
C LEU A 30 -17.89 -13.78 5.03
N SER A 31 -17.73 -14.65 4.02
CA SER A 31 -17.02 -14.28 2.80
C SER A 31 -17.79 -13.26 1.96
N GLU A 32 -19.11 -13.40 1.85
CA GLU A 32 -19.97 -12.45 1.14
C GLU A 32 -20.07 -11.10 1.88
N SER A 33 -20.13 -11.13 3.21
CA SER A 33 -20.19 -9.92 4.03
C SER A 33 -18.86 -9.15 4.04
N ILE A 34 -17.71 -9.84 4.05
CA ILE A 34 -16.40 -9.21 3.84
C ILE A 34 -16.34 -8.55 2.46
N ALA A 35 -16.82 -9.21 1.41
CA ALA A 35 -16.84 -8.64 0.08
C ALA A 35 -17.71 -7.37 0.01
N ALA A 36 -18.90 -7.39 0.62
CA ALA A 36 -19.78 -6.22 0.71
C ALA A 36 -19.14 -5.07 1.50
N ALA A 37 -18.46 -5.37 2.61
CA ALA A 37 -17.74 -4.40 3.42
C ALA A 37 -16.62 -3.68 2.66
N LEU A 38 -16.02 -4.36 1.68
CA LEU A 38 -14.99 -3.82 0.79
C LEU A 38 -15.57 -3.19 -0.49
N GLY A 39 -16.89 -3.02 -0.58
CA GLY A 39 -17.56 -2.40 -1.72
C GLY A 39 -17.84 -3.32 -2.92
N PHE A 40 -17.63 -4.63 -2.79
CA PHE A 40 -17.93 -5.60 -3.85
C PHE A 40 -19.33 -6.17 -3.71
N ARG A 41 -19.99 -6.44 -4.84
CA ARG A 41 -21.34 -7.04 -4.84
C ARG A 41 -21.36 -8.50 -4.39
N THR A 42 -20.27 -9.24 -4.62
CA THR A 42 -20.14 -10.67 -4.29
C THR A 42 -18.71 -11.03 -3.95
N ASN A 43 -18.51 -12.14 -3.22
CA ASN A 43 -17.19 -12.72 -2.99
C ASN A 43 -16.51 -13.14 -4.30
N ALA A 44 -17.29 -13.57 -5.30
CA ALA A 44 -16.76 -13.87 -6.63
C ALA A 44 -16.14 -12.63 -7.30
N ALA A 45 -16.80 -11.47 -7.21
CA ALA A 45 -16.28 -10.21 -7.75
C ALA A 45 -14.99 -9.78 -7.04
N LEU A 46 -14.92 -9.92 -5.70
CA LEU A 46 -13.71 -9.70 -4.92
C LEU A 46 -12.56 -10.62 -5.40
N LYS A 47 -12.82 -11.92 -5.55
CA LYS A 47 -11.82 -12.89 -6.05
C LYS A 47 -11.34 -12.58 -7.46
N VAL A 48 -12.23 -12.14 -8.35
CA VAL A 48 -11.87 -11.70 -9.70
C VAL A 48 -10.97 -10.48 -9.64
N ARG A 49 -11.31 -9.47 -8.82
CA ARG A 49 -10.45 -8.30 -8.58
C ARG A 49 -9.08 -8.70 -8.06
N MET A 50 -9.01 -9.60 -7.09
CA MET A 50 -7.74 -10.12 -6.56
C MET A 50 -6.98 -10.96 -7.59
N LYS A 51 -7.65 -11.65 -8.50
CA LYS A 51 -6.95 -12.41 -9.55
C LYS A 51 -6.31 -11.47 -10.58
N HIS A 52 -7.01 -10.41 -10.95
CA HIS A 52 -6.50 -9.38 -11.87
C HIS A 52 -5.47 -8.46 -11.21
N PHE A 53 -5.54 -8.33 -9.89
CA PHE A 53 -4.65 -7.49 -9.10
C PHE A 53 -4.30 -8.24 -7.80
N PRO A 54 -3.41 -9.24 -7.88
CA PRO A 54 -3.05 -10.11 -6.76
C PRO A 54 -2.40 -9.38 -5.60
N ASP A 55 -1.80 -8.22 -5.88
CA ASP A 55 -1.41 -7.26 -4.88
C ASP A 55 -2.18 -5.94 -5.05
N PRO A 56 -3.27 -5.73 -4.30
CA PRO A 56 -3.95 -4.44 -4.29
C PRO A 56 -3.04 -3.41 -3.61
N ARG A 57 -2.30 -2.65 -4.43
CA ARG A 57 -1.34 -1.62 -4.00
C ARG A 57 -1.92 -0.53 -3.08
N ARG A 58 -3.25 -0.37 -3.06
CA ARG A 58 -3.98 0.59 -2.22
C ARG A 58 -4.92 -0.14 -1.25
N PRO A 59 -4.90 0.21 0.04
CA PRO A 59 -5.92 -0.21 0.99
C PRO A 59 -7.30 0.27 0.54
N ILE A 60 -8.32 -0.56 0.77
CA ILE A 60 -9.73 -0.26 0.56
C ILE A 60 -10.36 0.01 1.93
N GLU A 61 -11.23 1.00 2.02
CA GLU A 61 -12.03 1.20 3.23
C GLU A 61 -12.94 -0.01 3.48
N PHE A 62 -12.90 -0.51 4.71
CA PHE A 62 -13.77 -1.57 5.20
C PHE A 62 -14.94 -0.95 5.96
N TYR A 63 -16.14 -1.08 5.40
CA TYR A 63 -17.36 -0.50 5.94
C TYR A 63 -18.11 -1.53 6.80
N TRP A 64 -17.97 -1.40 8.12
CA TRP A 64 -18.66 -2.26 9.10
C TRP A 64 -20.18 -2.27 8.97
N ASP A 65 -20.79 -1.16 8.57
CA ASP A 65 -22.23 -1.09 8.35
C ASP A 65 -22.67 -1.98 7.17
N GLN A 66 -21.88 -2.01 6.10
CA GLN A 66 -22.15 -2.87 4.95
C GLN A 66 -21.91 -4.34 5.27
N PHE A 67 -20.89 -4.64 6.09
CA PHE A 67 -20.69 -5.98 6.63
C PHE A 67 -21.94 -6.48 7.38
N ARG A 68 -22.41 -5.71 8.36
CA ARG A 68 -23.59 -6.08 9.19
C ARG A 68 -24.86 -6.19 8.37
N LYS A 69 -25.09 -5.23 7.47
CA LYS A 69 -26.23 -5.26 6.56
C LYS A 69 -26.24 -6.54 5.73
N ARG A 70 -25.09 -6.95 5.20
CA ARG A 70 -24.99 -8.16 4.39
C ARG A 70 -25.18 -9.44 5.21
N MET A 71 -24.69 -9.48 6.45
CA MET A 71 -24.95 -10.58 7.38
C MET A 71 -26.45 -10.76 7.65
N LEU A 72 -27.19 -9.67 7.89
CA LEU A 72 -28.66 -9.69 8.05
C LEU A 72 -29.36 -10.24 6.81
N GLU A 73 -28.99 -9.76 5.62
CA GLU A 73 -29.60 -10.21 4.36
C GLU A 73 -29.41 -11.72 4.11
N LEU A 74 -28.32 -12.30 4.63
CA LEU A 74 -28.01 -13.72 4.53
C LEU A 74 -28.64 -14.57 5.65
N GLY A 75 -29.41 -13.95 6.54
CA GLY A 75 -30.13 -14.63 7.62
C GLY A 75 -29.31 -14.85 8.89
N ASP A 76 -28.12 -14.25 9.01
CA ASP A 76 -27.37 -14.27 10.25
C ASP A 76 -27.88 -13.18 11.20
N ILE A 77 -28.45 -13.63 12.32
CA ILE A 77 -29.07 -12.80 13.37
C ILE A 77 -28.06 -12.26 14.40
N ALA A 78 -26.78 -12.61 14.28
CA ALA A 78 -25.72 -12.23 15.22
C ALA A 78 -25.27 -10.77 15.06
N THR A 79 -26.16 -9.86 14.69
CA THR A 79 -25.85 -8.48 14.30
C THR A 79 -25.82 -7.48 15.45
N ASP A 80 -26.26 -7.89 16.64
CA ASP A 80 -26.13 -7.12 17.88
C ASP A 80 -24.75 -7.28 18.54
N GLN A 81 -23.92 -8.19 18.03
CA GLN A 81 -22.53 -8.26 18.48
C GLN A 81 -21.76 -7.08 17.90
N ALA A 82 -21.24 -6.25 18.81
CA ALA A 82 -20.32 -5.17 18.49
C ALA A 82 -19.19 -5.70 17.58
N PRO A 83 -18.65 -4.87 16.66
CA PRO A 83 -17.47 -5.26 15.91
C PRO A 83 -16.41 -5.76 16.90
N PRO A 84 -15.58 -6.76 16.52
CA PRO A 84 -14.55 -7.29 17.41
C PRO A 84 -13.80 -6.13 18.07
N SER A 85 -13.83 -6.12 19.41
CA SER A 85 -13.26 -5.05 20.24
C SER A 85 -11.73 -5.02 20.17
N GLU A 86 -11.14 -6.14 19.79
CA GLU A 86 -9.73 -6.21 19.43
C GLU A 86 -9.58 -5.75 17.98
N PRO A 87 -8.66 -4.80 17.72
CA PRO A 87 -8.36 -4.42 16.35
C PRO A 87 -7.97 -5.70 15.61
N ILE A 88 -8.67 -6.00 14.52
CA ILE A 88 -8.15 -6.86 13.45
C ILE A 88 -6.69 -6.43 13.28
N SER A 89 -5.75 -7.31 13.67
CA SER A 89 -4.38 -6.93 14.04
C SER A 89 -3.85 -5.86 13.10
N THR A 90 -3.46 -4.70 13.63
CA THR A 90 -2.87 -3.60 12.86
C THR A 90 -1.59 -4.01 12.11
N GLU A 91 -1.06 -5.21 12.36
CA GLU A 91 -0.05 -5.87 11.54
C GLU A 91 -0.54 -6.22 10.11
N LEU A 92 -1.88 -6.27 9.90
CA LEU A 92 -2.54 -6.45 8.58
C LEU A 92 -2.47 -5.20 7.68
N LEU A 93 -2.02 -4.08 8.23
CA LEU A 93 -1.63 -2.88 7.49
C LEU A 93 -0.10 -2.91 7.37
N GLU A 94 0.45 -3.78 6.51
CA GLU A 94 1.87 -3.66 6.18
C GLU A 94 2.09 -2.25 5.64
N ARG A 95 2.70 -1.39 6.47
CA ARG A 95 3.03 -0.01 6.12
C ARG A 95 3.74 -0.01 4.77
N CYS A 96 3.50 1.04 3.99
CA CYS A 96 4.16 1.19 2.70
C CYS A 96 5.65 1.56 2.81
N TRP A 97 6.15 1.69 4.03
CA TRP A 97 7.53 1.97 4.39
C TRP A 97 7.87 1.36 5.75
N ARG A 98 9.16 1.24 6.08
CA ARG A 98 9.64 0.68 7.36
C ARG A 98 10.81 1.47 7.93
N GLU A 99 10.84 1.69 9.24
CA GLU A 99 12.07 2.15 9.93
C GLU A 99 13.00 0.93 10.12
N ILE A 100 14.24 1.05 9.65
CA ILE A 100 15.24 -0.02 9.66
C ILE A 100 16.50 0.51 10.34
N SER A 101 17.07 -0.30 11.22
CA SER A 101 18.37 0.03 11.83
C SER A 101 19.46 -0.07 10.75
N PRO A 102 20.42 0.87 10.69
CA PRO A 102 21.48 0.84 9.67
C PRO A 102 22.32 -0.45 9.71
N ASP A 103 22.43 -1.08 10.88
CA ASP A 103 23.21 -2.31 11.08
C ASP A 103 22.39 -3.60 10.87
N ASP A 104 21.08 -3.48 10.64
CA ASP A 104 20.17 -4.63 10.51
C ASP A 104 19.97 -5.02 9.04
N VAL A 105 21.00 -5.66 8.49
CA VAL A 105 21.01 -6.16 7.12
C VAL A 105 19.90 -7.19 6.87
N GLU A 106 19.54 -7.98 7.88
CA GLU A 106 18.47 -8.98 7.77
C GLU A 106 17.11 -8.30 7.59
N ALA A 107 16.78 -7.31 8.43
CA ALA A 107 15.53 -6.55 8.28
C ALA A 107 15.48 -5.78 6.95
N MET A 108 16.61 -5.28 6.48
CA MET A 108 16.74 -4.59 5.19
C MET A 108 16.43 -5.54 4.02
N ASN A 109 17.05 -6.73 4.01
CA ASN A 109 16.81 -7.76 3.00
C ASN A 109 15.38 -8.29 3.05
N ASP A 110 14.85 -8.56 4.23
CA ASP A 110 13.46 -8.99 4.41
C ASP A 110 12.48 -7.96 3.85
N TRP A 111 12.71 -6.67 4.14
CA TRP A 111 11.88 -5.61 3.62
C TRP A 111 11.99 -5.49 2.09
N PHE A 112 13.21 -5.59 1.56
CA PHE A 112 13.44 -5.60 0.11
C PHE A 112 12.68 -6.74 -0.58
N HIS A 113 12.78 -7.96 -0.06
CA HIS A 113 12.09 -9.12 -0.62
C HIS A 113 10.57 -9.00 -0.54
N ARG A 114 10.03 -8.38 0.51
CA ARG A 114 8.60 -8.05 0.61
C ARG A 114 8.19 -7.04 -0.47
N CYS A 115 8.89 -5.91 -0.59
CA CYS A 115 8.63 -4.91 -1.64
C CYS A 115 8.73 -5.52 -3.05
N LYS A 116 9.74 -6.37 -3.28
CA LYS A 116 9.93 -7.07 -4.57
C LYS A 116 8.80 -8.03 -4.89
N THR A 117 8.36 -8.83 -3.92
CA THR A 117 7.23 -9.76 -4.08
C THR A 117 5.94 -9.01 -4.42
N ARG A 118 5.81 -7.79 -3.90
CA ARG A 118 4.67 -6.89 -4.09
C ARG A 118 4.76 -6.06 -5.38
N GLY A 119 5.94 -5.95 -5.99
CA GLY A 119 6.18 -5.09 -7.15
C GLY A 119 5.89 -3.62 -6.84
N VAL A 120 6.28 -3.17 -5.64
CA VAL A 120 6.09 -1.80 -5.14
C VAL A 120 7.44 -1.15 -4.83
N PRO A 121 7.52 0.19 -4.77
CA PRO A 121 8.74 0.88 -4.37
C PRO A 121 9.27 0.42 -3.02
N TYR A 122 10.58 0.31 -2.92
CA TYR A 122 11.31 0.03 -1.70
C TYR A 122 11.52 1.35 -0.94
N ILE A 123 10.69 1.61 0.07
CA ILE A 123 10.76 2.85 0.86
C ILE A 123 11.03 2.49 2.31
N TYR A 124 12.02 3.13 2.92
CA TYR A 124 12.38 2.88 4.32
C TYR A 124 13.02 4.12 4.94
N THR A 125 13.05 4.16 6.27
CA THR A 125 13.77 5.20 6.99
C THR A 125 14.89 4.59 7.81
N ILE A 126 15.97 5.35 7.97
CA ILE A 126 17.08 5.04 8.87
C ILE A 126 17.18 6.17 9.89
N ARG A 127 17.46 5.82 11.15
CA ARG A 127 17.73 6.83 12.18
C ARG A 127 19.16 7.32 12.10
N SER A 128 19.34 8.63 11.92
CA SER A 128 20.63 9.31 11.89
C SER A 128 20.68 10.38 12.99
N GLY A 129 21.22 9.99 14.15
CA GLY A 129 21.23 10.83 15.35
C GLY A 129 19.81 11.13 15.85
N ASN A 130 19.45 12.42 15.92
CA ASN A 130 18.12 12.89 16.35
C ASN A 130 17.13 13.07 15.20
N CYS A 131 17.55 12.79 13.96
CA CYS A 131 16.73 12.90 12.77
C CYS A 131 16.56 11.53 12.10
N LEU A 132 15.63 11.46 11.17
CA LEU A 132 15.52 10.34 10.25
C LEU A 132 16.07 10.74 8.89
N GLU A 133 16.48 9.71 8.15
CA GLU A 133 16.73 9.75 6.72
C GLU A 133 15.72 8.84 6.04
N LEU A 134 15.02 9.36 5.03
CA LEU A 134 14.09 8.59 4.21
C LEU A 134 14.79 8.17 2.92
N HIS A 135 14.64 6.91 2.52
CA HIS A 135 15.15 6.36 1.28
C HIS A 135 14.00 5.83 0.42
N TRP A 136 14.11 5.98 -0.90
CA TRP A 136 13.25 5.28 -1.86
C TRP A 136 14.09 4.68 -2.99
N ASP A 137 13.67 3.50 -3.45
CA ASP A 137 14.24 2.83 -4.62
C ASP A 137 13.15 2.04 -5.37
N CYS A 138 13.07 2.21 -6.69
CA CYS A 138 12.13 1.48 -7.53
C CYS A 138 12.70 0.17 -8.10
N ILE A 139 13.90 -0.26 -7.68
CA ILE A 139 14.54 -1.53 -8.08
C ILE A 139 13.69 -2.79 -7.80
N THR A 140 12.77 -2.70 -6.84
CA THR A 140 11.83 -3.77 -6.49
C THR A 140 10.64 -3.87 -7.43
N THR A 141 10.56 -3.01 -8.44
CA THR A 141 9.45 -2.94 -9.40
C THR A 141 9.84 -3.53 -10.76
N ASP A 142 8.84 -3.99 -11.52
CA ASP A 142 9.06 -4.62 -12.81
C ASP A 142 9.43 -3.57 -13.87
N GLY A 143 10.50 -3.83 -14.63
CA GLY A 143 11.09 -2.90 -15.61
C GLY A 143 10.15 -2.53 -16.77
N ASP A 144 9.15 -3.38 -17.03
CA ASP A 144 8.12 -3.11 -18.04
C ASP A 144 7.02 -2.16 -17.53
N CYS A 145 6.98 -1.93 -16.21
CA CYS A 145 5.95 -1.16 -15.52
C CYS A 145 6.47 0.15 -14.91
N ASP A 146 7.79 0.32 -14.82
CA ASP A 146 8.45 1.48 -14.19
C ASP A 146 9.02 2.49 -15.20
N CYS A 147 8.73 2.33 -16.49
CA CYS A 147 9.39 3.08 -17.58
C CYS A 147 9.26 4.60 -17.43
N GLU A 148 8.11 5.08 -16.95
CA GLU A 148 7.86 6.50 -16.67
C GLU A 148 8.78 7.05 -15.56
N ILE A 149 9.14 6.21 -14.59
CA ILE A 149 10.03 6.55 -13.49
C ILE A 149 11.50 6.41 -13.90
N ARG A 150 11.85 5.30 -14.57
CA ARG A 150 13.22 5.03 -15.03
C ARG A 150 13.72 6.07 -16.02
N GLU A 151 12.88 6.41 -16.99
CA GLU A 151 13.26 7.38 -18.01
C GLU A 151 13.03 8.83 -17.54
N ASP A 152 12.10 9.04 -16.60
CA ASP A 152 11.59 10.33 -16.11
C ASP A 152 11.79 11.46 -17.12
N LYS A 153 11.24 11.27 -18.32
CA LYS A 153 11.46 12.18 -19.43
C LYS A 153 11.03 13.59 -19.01
N HIS A 154 11.98 14.51 -18.99
CA HIS A 154 11.84 15.91 -18.54
C HIS A 154 11.80 16.16 -17.01
N GLY A 155 12.09 15.13 -16.21
CA GLY A 155 12.19 15.23 -14.76
C GLY A 155 10.85 15.55 -14.09
N VAL A 156 9.74 15.06 -14.66
CA VAL A 156 8.39 15.39 -14.18
C VAL A 156 8.15 14.74 -12.83
N VAL A 157 8.51 13.46 -12.68
CA VAL A 157 8.28 12.70 -11.46
C VAL A 157 9.17 13.22 -10.33
N VAL A 158 10.46 13.45 -10.59
CA VAL A 158 11.36 14.01 -9.56
C VAL A 158 10.92 15.42 -9.11
N LYS A 159 10.40 16.26 -10.02
CA LYS A 159 9.86 17.58 -9.65
C LYS A 159 8.62 17.47 -8.77
N LEU A 160 7.76 16.48 -9.00
CA LEU A 160 6.60 16.22 -8.15
C LEU A 160 7.03 15.75 -6.76
N LEU A 161 7.97 14.78 -6.68
CA LEU A 161 8.54 14.33 -5.40
C LEU A 161 9.14 15.51 -4.62
N PHE A 162 9.96 16.32 -5.28
CA PHE A 162 10.59 17.49 -4.68
C PHE A 162 9.57 18.52 -4.19
N SER A 163 8.54 18.81 -5.00
CA SER A 163 7.47 19.74 -4.62
C SER A 163 6.66 19.23 -3.42
N SER A 164 6.35 17.93 -3.39
CA SER A 164 5.67 17.30 -2.25
C SER A 164 6.53 17.33 -0.99
N PHE A 165 7.83 17.04 -1.12
CA PHE A 165 8.81 17.21 -0.04
C PHE A 165 8.78 18.64 0.50
N GLN A 166 8.90 19.67 -0.34
CA GLN A 166 8.89 21.07 0.09
C GLN A 166 7.59 21.48 0.80
N ASN A 167 6.45 20.95 0.37
CA ASN A 167 5.16 21.22 0.99
C ASN A 167 5.02 20.54 2.35
N LEU A 168 5.40 19.26 2.45
CA LEU A 168 5.28 18.45 3.67
C LEU A 168 6.32 18.81 4.73
N SER A 169 7.47 19.32 4.32
CA SER A 169 8.54 19.80 5.20
C SER A 169 8.35 21.24 5.69
N ARG A 170 7.33 21.96 5.20
CA ARG A 170 7.15 23.37 5.50
C ARG A 170 6.96 23.60 7.00
N GLY A 171 7.84 24.42 7.59
CA GLY A 171 7.78 24.79 9.00
C GLY A 171 8.40 23.76 9.96
N GLN A 172 9.00 22.68 9.44
CA GLN A 172 9.75 21.76 10.30
C GLN A 172 11.06 22.37 10.79
N LYS A 173 11.51 21.92 11.97
CA LYS A 173 12.86 22.21 12.45
C LYS A 173 13.85 21.23 11.84
N GLY A 174 14.93 21.75 11.29
CA GLY A 174 15.91 20.98 10.53
C GLY A 174 16.19 21.67 9.20
N ASN A 175 17.32 21.35 8.57
CA ASN A 175 17.61 21.77 7.20
C ASN A 175 17.56 20.51 6.32
N PRO A 176 16.36 19.98 6.07
CA PRO A 176 16.21 18.72 5.35
C PRO A 176 16.76 18.85 3.94
N GLN A 177 17.45 17.82 3.47
CA GLN A 177 18.07 17.81 2.15
C GLN A 177 17.46 16.71 1.31
N PHE A 178 16.95 17.06 0.14
CA PHE A 178 16.46 16.10 -0.85
C PHE A 178 17.58 15.85 -1.87
N ASP A 179 17.95 14.58 -2.06
CA ASP A 179 18.88 14.16 -3.09
C ASP A 179 18.34 12.95 -3.88
N GLY A 180 18.67 12.89 -5.16
CA GLY A 180 18.32 11.78 -6.04
C GLY A 180 17.34 12.10 -7.16
N SER A 181 16.72 11.04 -7.65
CA SER A 181 15.93 10.98 -8.88
C SER A 181 14.53 10.41 -8.61
N ALA A 182 13.70 10.33 -9.65
CA ALA A 182 12.44 9.62 -9.56
C ALA A 182 12.62 8.14 -9.18
N PHE A 183 13.69 7.50 -9.65
CA PHE A 183 13.92 6.07 -9.47
C PHE A 183 14.50 5.72 -8.10
N VAL A 184 15.49 6.49 -7.65
CA VAL A 184 16.21 6.28 -6.39
C VAL A 184 16.64 7.61 -5.79
N GLY A 185 16.59 7.73 -4.47
CA GLY A 185 17.09 8.89 -3.75
C GLY A 185 16.86 8.83 -2.24
N SER A 186 17.23 9.90 -1.56
CA SER A 186 17.08 10.05 -0.12
C SER A 186 16.68 11.46 0.31
N ILE A 187 16.11 11.56 1.51
CA ILE A 187 15.89 12.83 2.21
C ILE A 187 16.50 12.73 3.60
N GLU A 188 17.50 13.55 3.87
CA GLU A 188 18.17 13.62 5.18
C GLU A 188 17.55 14.69 6.09
N GLY A 189 17.72 14.53 7.40
CA GLY A 189 17.48 15.60 8.37
C GLY A 189 16.01 15.92 8.64
N ILE A 190 15.13 14.91 8.54
CA ILE A 190 13.68 15.05 8.75
C ILE A 190 13.24 14.53 10.12
N SER A 191 12.15 15.09 10.66
CA SER A 191 11.53 14.59 11.89
C SER A 191 10.74 13.29 11.64
N SER A 192 10.43 12.54 12.69
CA SER A 192 9.64 11.30 12.59
C SER A 192 8.27 11.52 11.92
N ASP A 193 7.51 12.53 12.37
CA ASP A 193 6.17 12.83 11.85
C ASP A 193 6.23 13.25 10.36
N CYS A 194 7.27 13.99 9.99
CA CYS A 194 7.47 14.42 8.61
C CYS A 194 7.89 13.24 7.72
N ALA A 195 8.77 12.36 8.22
CA ALA A 195 9.20 11.17 7.50
C ALA A 195 8.04 10.23 7.17
N GLU A 196 7.14 9.98 8.11
CA GLU A 196 5.94 9.17 7.87
C GLU A 196 5.06 9.79 6.76
N SER A 197 4.78 11.08 6.86
CA SER A 197 3.96 11.81 5.89
C SER A 197 4.57 11.80 4.48
N ILE A 198 5.90 12.00 4.38
CA ILE A 198 6.61 11.99 3.10
C ILE A 198 6.66 10.57 2.53
N ALA A 199 6.96 9.56 3.35
CA ALA A 199 7.05 8.17 2.92
C ALA A 199 5.72 7.66 2.32
N GLU A 200 4.60 7.92 3.00
CA GLU A 200 3.28 7.57 2.49
C GLU A 200 2.95 8.30 1.18
N HIS A 201 3.29 9.58 1.10
CA HIS A 201 3.03 10.37 -0.11
C HIS A 201 3.88 9.88 -1.29
N PHE A 202 5.17 9.59 -1.06
CA PHE A 202 6.09 9.09 -2.06
C PHE A 202 5.65 7.71 -2.55
N TYR A 203 5.25 6.82 -1.64
CA TYR A 203 4.71 5.51 -2.02
C TYR A 203 3.53 5.64 -2.98
N ASN A 204 2.56 6.50 -2.67
CA ASN A 204 1.39 6.69 -3.52
C ASN A 204 1.76 7.24 -4.90
N LEU A 205 2.60 8.28 -4.93
CA LEU A 205 3.03 8.93 -6.16
C LEU A 205 3.80 7.97 -7.08
N LEU A 206 4.76 7.24 -6.53
CA LEU A 206 5.57 6.27 -7.27
C LEU A 206 4.72 5.06 -7.71
N SER A 207 3.89 4.52 -6.82
CA SER A 207 3.05 3.35 -7.12
C SER A 207 2.02 3.62 -8.22
N ASP A 208 1.51 4.85 -8.31
CA ASP A 208 0.59 5.27 -9.38
C ASP A 208 1.24 5.26 -10.75
N ARG A 209 2.55 5.52 -10.81
CA ARG A 209 3.34 5.56 -12.04
C ARG A 209 3.85 4.18 -12.43
N ILE A 210 4.11 3.31 -11.45
CA ILE A 210 4.56 1.91 -11.63
C ILE A 210 3.43 0.97 -12.11
N GLY A 211 2.24 1.49 -12.40
CA GLY A 211 1.07 0.71 -12.86
C GLY A 211 0.59 1.07 -14.26
N SER A 212 1.20 2.09 -14.89
CA SER A 212 0.81 2.52 -16.22
C SER A 212 1.58 1.68 -17.24
N PRO A 213 0.92 0.81 -18.03
CA PRO A 213 1.61 0.11 -19.10
C PRO A 213 2.28 1.15 -20.00
N CYS A 214 3.56 0.96 -20.26
CA CYS A 214 4.32 1.79 -21.18
C CYS A 214 3.56 1.83 -22.51
N GLN A 215 3.02 3.00 -22.88
CA GLN A 215 2.42 3.19 -24.20
C GLN A 215 3.54 3.26 -25.23
N THR A 216 4.14 2.11 -25.52
CA THR A 216 5.17 1.98 -26.55
C THR A 216 4.48 2.00 -27.91
N ALA A 217 4.44 3.20 -28.51
CA ALA A 217 4.37 3.48 -29.94
C ALA A 217 3.69 2.41 -30.84
N GLN A 218 2.38 2.53 -31.04
CA GLN A 218 1.78 2.15 -32.33
C GLN A 218 2.16 3.22 -33.35
N GLY A 219 3.27 3.00 -34.04
CA GLY A 219 3.72 3.91 -35.08
C GLY A 219 4.96 3.38 -35.76
N MET A 220 4.78 2.43 -36.68
CA MET A 220 5.46 2.33 -37.98
C MET A 220 5.27 0.93 -38.59
N GLY A 221 4.66 0.89 -39.77
CA GLY A 221 4.83 -0.23 -40.70
C GLY A 221 3.55 -0.76 -41.35
N ALA A 222 3.02 -0.04 -42.34
CA ALA A 222 2.42 -0.63 -43.54
C ALA A 222 2.10 0.45 -44.58
N SER A 223 3.14 0.88 -45.31
CA SER A 223 2.98 1.37 -46.69
C SER A 223 3.91 0.55 -47.56
N GLN A 224 3.36 -0.45 -48.25
CA GLN A 224 3.78 -0.89 -49.57
C GLN A 224 2.54 -1.31 -50.34
#